data_AF-A0A354SCY1-F1
#
_entry.id   AF-A0A354SCY1-F1
#
_cell.length_a   1.000
_cell.length_b   1.000
_cell.length_c   1.000
_cell.angle_alpha   90.00
_cell.angle_beta   90.00
_cell.angle_gamma   90.00
#
_symmetry.space_group_name_H-M   'P 1'
#
loop_
_entity.id
_entity.type
_entity.pdbx_description
1 polymer ?
#
loop_
_entity_poly.entity_id
_entity_poly.type
_entity_poly.pdbx_seq_one_letter_code
_entity_poly.pdbx_strand_id
1 'polypeptide(L)'
;SNTTQIELEFTEGMQFDKGYVSQYMVTDAERMEAVLEDAYILIVQGKVASVQELLPILEKVMAASKPLLIIAEDVEGEALSTLVVNRIRGTFSSAAVKAPAFGDRRKAILEDVAVLTGAQVVAPEVGLKLDQVGLEVLGSARRIVITKDTTTIVDGGGAHGVVTDRVAQLRKEIESSDSDWDKEKLQERLAKLSGGVVVIKVGAHTEVELKEKKHRIEDAVSATRAAIDEGIVSGGGAALVQAISVLKDDLGLTGDQATGVRIVRSAAVEPLRWIAENAGEQGYVVVSKVQELP
;
A
#
# COMPACT_ATOMS: atom_id res chain seq x y z
N SER A 1 -14.19 -1.12 17.61
CA SER A 1 -13.87 -0.60 18.94
C SER A 1 -14.19 0.87 18.96
N ASN A 2 -15.12 1.32 19.82
CA ASN A 2 -15.43 2.74 19.99
C ASN A 2 -14.45 3.34 21.00
N THR A 3 -13.18 3.41 20.64
CA THR A 3 -12.17 4.11 21.44
C THR A 3 -12.17 5.57 21.01
N THR A 4 -12.14 6.48 21.97
CA THR A 4 -12.02 7.94 21.71
C THR A 4 -10.56 8.38 21.63
N GLN A 5 -9.63 7.44 21.86
CA GLN A 5 -8.20 7.66 21.92
C GLN A 5 -7.52 7.18 20.64
N ILE A 6 -6.32 7.72 20.39
CA ILE A 6 -5.43 7.20 19.34
C ILE A 6 -4.61 6.08 19.98
N GLU A 7 -4.68 4.89 19.39
CA GLU A 7 -3.90 3.73 19.82
C GLU A 7 -2.96 3.30 18.70
N LEU A 8 -1.78 2.82 19.08
CA LEU A 8 -0.80 2.31 18.14
C LEU A 8 -0.57 0.82 18.44
N GLU A 9 -0.81 -0.01 17.44
CA GLU A 9 -0.68 -1.47 17.53
C GLU A 9 0.38 -1.94 16.54
N PHE A 10 1.34 -2.71 17.01
CA PHE A 10 2.30 -3.41 16.17
C PHE A 10 1.77 -4.82 15.95
N THR A 11 1.52 -5.18 14.69
CA THR A 11 1.06 -6.52 14.32
C THR A 11 1.98 -7.12 13.27
N GLU A 12 1.97 -8.45 13.16
CA GLU A 12 2.54 -9.10 11.99
C GLU A 12 1.75 -8.70 10.74
N GLY A 13 2.42 -8.60 9.61
CA GLY A 13 1.79 -8.17 8.37
C GLY A 13 2.80 -7.92 7.28
N MET A 14 2.30 -7.72 6.06
CA MET A 14 3.12 -7.51 4.87
C MET A 14 2.41 -6.61 3.88
N GLN A 15 3.18 -5.77 3.18
CA GLN A 15 2.71 -5.02 2.02
C GLN A 15 3.51 -5.39 0.75
N PHE A 16 2.83 -5.48 -0.38
CA PHE A 16 3.45 -5.63 -1.70
C PHE A 16 2.76 -4.80 -2.79
N ASP A 17 3.51 -4.47 -3.83
CA ASP A 17 3.14 -3.47 -4.85
C ASP A 17 2.34 -4.09 -6.00
N LYS A 18 1.20 -4.67 -5.64
CA LYS A 18 0.16 -5.12 -6.57
C LYS A 18 -1.20 -4.74 -6.02
N GLY A 19 -1.98 -4.00 -6.80
CA GLY A 19 -3.36 -3.66 -6.44
C GLY A 19 -4.39 -4.63 -7.00
N TYR A 20 -5.66 -4.25 -6.88
CA TYR A 20 -6.78 -5.03 -7.38
C TYR A 20 -6.71 -5.19 -8.91
N VAL A 21 -7.07 -6.37 -9.41
CA VAL A 21 -7.13 -6.64 -10.85
C VAL A 21 -8.25 -5.84 -11.53
N SER A 22 -9.30 -5.49 -10.79
CA SER A 22 -10.43 -4.72 -11.29
C SER A 22 -10.91 -3.67 -10.29
N GLN A 23 -11.17 -2.45 -10.76
CA GLN A 23 -11.74 -1.36 -9.95
C GLN A 23 -13.11 -1.70 -9.38
N TYR A 24 -13.86 -2.62 -10.00
CA TYR A 24 -15.15 -3.07 -9.50
C TYR A 24 -15.05 -3.89 -8.19
N MET A 25 -13.83 -4.19 -7.72
CA MET A 25 -13.58 -4.83 -6.43
C MET A 25 -13.56 -3.84 -5.26
N VAL A 26 -13.47 -2.54 -5.53
CA VAL A 26 -13.46 -1.46 -4.51
C VAL A 26 -14.66 -1.57 -3.59
N THR A 27 -14.42 -1.49 -2.28
CA THR A 27 -15.46 -1.49 -1.23
C THR A 27 -15.69 -0.11 -0.64
N ASP A 28 -14.65 0.72 -0.61
CA ASP A 28 -14.70 2.11 -0.18
C ASP A 28 -14.46 3.00 -1.40
N ALA A 29 -15.54 3.55 -1.95
CA ALA A 29 -15.49 4.40 -3.13
C ALA A 29 -14.92 5.81 -2.85
N GLU A 30 -14.93 6.28 -1.59
CA GLU A 30 -14.31 7.56 -1.23
C GLU A 30 -12.78 7.42 -1.29
N ARG A 31 -12.26 6.31 -0.76
CA ARG A 31 -10.81 6.07 -0.67
C ARG A 31 -10.24 5.27 -1.85
N MET A 32 -11.10 4.75 -2.71
CA MET A 32 -10.73 3.85 -3.83
C MET A 32 -9.94 2.61 -3.35
N GLU A 33 -10.43 2.00 -2.26
CA GLU A 33 -9.81 0.84 -1.63
C GLU A 33 -10.80 -0.35 -1.59
N ALA A 34 -10.27 -1.56 -1.75
CA ALA A 34 -10.98 -2.79 -1.36
C ALA A 34 -10.49 -3.22 0.02
N VAL A 35 -11.40 -3.24 0.99
CA VAL A 35 -11.16 -3.58 2.40
C VAL A 35 -11.91 -4.87 2.70
N LEU A 36 -11.15 -5.90 3.07
CA LEU A 36 -11.69 -7.20 3.49
C LEU A 36 -11.35 -7.41 4.96
N GLU A 37 -12.39 -7.59 5.79
CA GLU A 37 -12.26 -7.88 7.22
C GLU A 37 -12.46 -9.38 7.47
N ASP A 38 -11.65 -9.97 8.34
CA ASP A 38 -11.64 -11.40 8.68
C ASP A 38 -11.73 -12.29 7.42
N ALA A 39 -10.76 -12.12 6.52
CA ALA A 39 -10.79 -12.68 5.19
C ALA A 39 -9.95 -13.95 5.08
N TYR A 40 -10.41 -14.87 4.23
CA TYR A 40 -9.57 -15.95 3.74
C TYR A 40 -8.66 -15.48 2.61
N ILE A 41 -7.52 -16.16 2.46
CA ILE A 41 -6.51 -15.87 1.46
C ILE A 41 -6.21 -17.15 0.68
N LEU A 42 -6.55 -17.14 -0.61
CA LEU A 42 -6.20 -18.20 -1.55
C LEU A 42 -4.95 -17.78 -2.33
N ILE A 43 -3.91 -18.62 -2.30
CA ILE A 43 -2.65 -18.40 -3.00
C ILE A 43 -2.51 -19.45 -4.09
N VAL A 44 -2.47 -19.02 -5.35
CA VAL A 44 -2.38 -19.91 -6.52
C VAL A 44 -1.11 -19.61 -7.31
N GLN A 45 -0.28 -20.63 -7.50
CA GLN A 45 0.88 -20.57 -8.36
C GLN A 45 0.49 -20.93 -9.80
N GLY A 46 -0.23 -20.01 -10.44
CA GLY A 46 -0.66 -20.14 -11.82
C GLY A 46 -1.73 -19.11 -12.17
N LYS A 47 -2.19 -19.14 -13.41
CA LYS A 47 -3.30 -18.31 -13.88
C LYS A 47 -4.63 -18.94 -13.51
N VAL A 48 -5.60 -18.10 -13.14
CA VAL A 48 -6.97 -18.51 -12.85
C VAL A 48 -7.89 -17.88 -13.88
N ALA A 49 -8.29 -18.67 -14.88
CA ALA A 49 -9.15 -18.21 -15.99
C ALA A 49 -10.55 -18.82 -15.93
N SER A 50 -10.65 -20.08 -15.46
CA SER A 50 -11.90 -20.84 -15.39
C SER A 50 -12.59 -20.66 -14.05
N VAL A 51 -13.88 -20.35 -14.05
CA VAL A 51 -14.68 -20.32 -12.83
C VAL A 51 -14.85 -21.72 -12.23
N GLN A 52 -14.85 -22.77 -13.07
CA GLN A 52 -15.08 -24.15 -12.64
C GLN A 52 -14.02 -24.62 -11.65
N GLU A 53 -12.79 -24.16 -11.80
CA GLU A 53 -11.69 -24.46 -10.88
C GLU A 53 -11.88 -23.75 -9.52
N LEU A 54 -12.53 -22.59 -9.50
CA LEU A 54 -12.79 -21.82 -8.29
C LEU A 54 -14.05 -22.24 -7.53
N LEU A 55 -15.06 -22.78 -8.23
CA LEU A 55 -16.36 -23.11 -7.64
C LEU A 55 -16.25 -23.90 -6.31
N PRO A 56 -15.44 -24.96 -6.19
CA PRO A 56 -15.35 -25.73 -4.95
C PRO A 56 -14.89 -24.92 -3.74
N ILE A 57 -13.98 -23.96 -3.94
CA ILE A 57 -13.51 -23.05 -2.87
C ILE A 57 -14.55 -21.97 -2.62
N LEU A 58 -15.10 -21.36 -3.67
CA LEU A 58 -16.06 -20.27 -3.55
C LEU A 58 -17.29 -20.71 -2.75
N GLU A 59 -17.84 -21.89 -3.02
CA GLU A 59 -18.98 -22.43 -2.28
C GLU A 59 -18.68 -22.60 -0.79
N LYS A 60 -17.49 -23.13 -0.44
CA LYS A 60 -17.07 -23.32 0.95
C LYS A 60 -16.85 -21.99 1.67
N VAL A 61 -16.24 -21.02 1.01
CA VAL A 61 -15.97 -19.69 1.59
C VAL A 61 -17.25 -18.87 1.74
N MET A 62 -18.16 -18.95 0.77
CA MET A 62 -19.49 -18.37 0.85
C MET A 62 -20.31 -18.97 2.00
N ALA A 63 -20.25 -20.30 2.20
CA ALA A 63 -20.89 -20.96 3.33
C ALA A 63 -20.32 -20.49 4.68
N ALA A 64 -19.02 -20.19 4.74
CA ALA A 64 -18.39 -19.60 5.92
C ALA A 64 -18.71 -18.10 6.11
N SER A 65 -19.40 -17.46 5.16
CA SER A 65 -19.74 -16.03 5.19
C SER A 65 -18.53 -15.10 5.40
N LYS A 66 -17.36 -15.51 4.90
CA LYS A 66 -16.12 -14.72 4.98
C LYS A 66 -15.72 -14.16 3.62
N PRO A 67 -15.08 -12.97 3.57
CA PRO A 67 -14.49 -12.47 2.34
C PRO A 67 -13.31 -13.33 1.85
N LEU A 68 -12.97 -13.22 0.57
CA LEU A 68 -11.84 -13.94 -0.04
C LEU A 68 -10.91 -13.01 -0.80
N LEU A 69 -9.63 -13.04 -0.45
CA LEU A 69 -8.55 -12.54 -1.30
C LEU A 69 -8.00 -13.70 -2.16
N ILE A 70 -7.85 -13.47 -3.45
CA ILE A 70 -7.17 -14.39 -4.38
C ILE A 70 -5.87 -13.74 -4.84
N ILE A 71 -4.74 -14.40 -4.59
CA ILE A 71 -3.41 -14.03 -5.07
C ILE A 71 -2.98 -15.07 -6.09
N ALA A 72 -2.87 -14.69 -7.36
CA ALA A 72 -2.52 -15.59 -8.46
C ALA A 72 -1.54 -14.94 -9.44
N GLU A 73 -0.92 -15.70 -10.34
CA GLU A 73 -0.11 -15.09 -11.43
C GLU A 73 -0.95 -14.12 -12.26
N ASP A 74 -2.17 -14.54 -12.60
CA ASP A 74 -3.20 -13.67 -13.15
C ASP A 74 -4.59 -14.20 -12.82
N VAL A 75 -5.59 -13.33 -12.76
CA VAL A 75 -7.01 -13.69 -12.65
C VAL A 75 -7.73 -13.06 -13.82
N GLU A 76 -8.17 -13.88 -14.77
CA GLU A 76 -8.68 -13.41 -16.06
C GLU A 76 -9.96 -14.15 -16.49
N GLY A 77 -10.50 -13.78 -17.65
CA GLY A 77 -11.61 -14.49 -18.29
C GLY A 77 -12.90 -14.59 -17.46
N GLU A 78 -13.46 -15.81 -17.44
CA GLU A 78 -14.73 -16.10 -16.78
C GLU A 78 -14.62 -16.03 -15.26
N ALA A 79 -13.47 -16.46 -14.71
CA ALA A 79 -13.19 -16.37 -13.28
C ALA A 79 -13.28 -14.91 -12.79
N LEU A 80 -12.55 -13.99 -13.43
CA LEU A 80 -12.59 -12.57 -13.07
C LEU A 80 -14.01 -11.98 -13.20
N SER A 81 -14.68 -12.27 -14.31
CA SER A 81 -16.03 -11.76 -14.58
C SER A 81 -17.01 -12.22 -13.50
N THR A 82 -16.91 -13.47 -13.07
CA THR A 82 -17.76 -14.04 -12.01
C THR A 82 -17.50 -13.37 -10.66
N LEU A 83 -16.23 -13.16 -10.29
CA LEU A 83 -15.88 -12.47 -9.04
C LEU A 83 -16.43 -11.04 -9.02
N VAL A 84 -16.26 -10.31 -10.13
CA VAL A 84 -16.76 -8.93 -10.28
C VAL A 84 -18.29 -8.88 -10.18
N VAL A 85 -19.01 -9.75 -10.89
CA VAL A 85 -20.49 -9.76 -10.86
C VAL A 85 -21.01 -10.09 -9.46
N ASN A 86 -20.43 -11.08 -8.78
CA ASN A 86 -20.85 -11.43 -7.42
C ASN A 86 -20.52 -10.34 -6.41
N ARG A 87 -19.40 -9.64 -6.59
CA ARG A 87 -19.01 -8.49 -5.79
C ARG A 87 -19.97 -7.33 -5.96
N ILE A 88 -20.33 -6.96 -7.20
CA ILE A 88 -21.29 -5.88 -7.50
C ILE A 88 -22.68 -6.20 -6.95
N ARG A 89 -23.11 -7.46 -7.06
CA ARG A 89 -24.41 -7.91 -6.52
C ARG A 89 -24.45 -7.99 -5.00
N GLY A 90 -23.29 -7.87 -4.33
CA GLY A 90 -23.17 -8.03 -2.88
C GLY A 90 -23.34 -9.46 -2.40
N THR A 91 -23.38 -10.44 -3.31
CA THR A 91 -23.54 -11.87 -2.98
C THR A 91 -22.29 -12.44 -2.31
N PHE A 92 -21.11 -11.95 -2.73
CA PHE A 92 -19.83 -12.44 -2.22
C PHE A 92 -18.78 -11.33 -2.23
N SER A 93 -18.20 -11.04 -1.07
CA SER A 93 -17.10 -10.08 -0.97
C SER A 93 -15.79 -10.76 -1.35
N SER A 94 -15.22 -10.37 -2.49
CA SER A 94 -13.94 -10.90 -2.93
C SER A 94 -13.11 -9.85 -3.65
N ALA A 95 -11.80 -10.04 -3.61
CA ALA A 95 -10.84 -9.29 -4.39
C ALA A 95 -9.78 -10.23 -4.98
N ALA A 96 -9.25 -9.87 -6.14
CA ALA A 96 -8.16 -10.58 -6.77
C ALA A 96 -7.00 -9.61 -7.01
N VAL A 97 -5.79 -10.08 -6.76
CA VAL A 97 -4.54 -9.34 -6.97
C VAL A 97 -3.55 -10.23 -7.70
N LYS A 98 -2.73 -9.64 -8.57
CA LYS A 98 -1.64 -10.38 -9.21
C LYS A 98 -0.53 -10.63 -8.20
N ALA A 99 0.15 -11.76 -8.32
CA ALA A 99 1.32 -12.07 -7.54
C ALA A 99 2.46 -11.08 -7.86
N PRO A 100 3.24 -10.65 -6.87
CA PRO A 100 4.42 -9.81 -7.10
C PRO A 100 5.55 -10.63 -7.75
N ALA A 101 6.45 -9.92 -8.43
CA ALA A 101 7.60 -10.49 -9.15
C ALA A 101 7.23 -11.54 -10.23
N PHE A 102 8.24 -12.24 -10.76
CA PHE A 102 8.11 -13.26 -11.82
C PHE A 102 9.04 -14.45 -11.51
N GLY A 103 8.82 -15.57 -12.20
CA GLY A 103 9.66 -16.77 -12.10
C GLY A 103 9.80 -17.30 -10.67
N ASP A 104 10.99 -17.74 -10.30
CA ASP A 104 11.25 -18.32 -8.97
C ASP A 104 11.12 -17.29 -7.83
N ARG A 105 11.39 -16.01 -8.11
CA ARG A 105 11.17 -14.94 -7.12
C ARG A 105 9.70 -14.83 -6.74
N ARG A 106 8.80 -14.95 -7.71
CA ARG A 106 7.35 -14.98 -7.44
C ARG A 106 6.98 -16.16 -6.55
N LYS A 107 7.48 -17.37 -6.86
CA LYS A 107 7.24 -18.55 -6.04
C LYS A 107 7.70 -18.34 -4.59
N ALA A 108 8.91 -17.79 -4.43
CA ALA A 108 9.48 -17.52 -3.11
C ALA A 108 8.68 -16.47 -2.32
N ILE A 109 8.17 -15.41 -2.97
CA ILE A 109 7.32 -14.40 -2.31
C ILE A 109 5.93 -14.96 -1.99
N LEU A 110 5.34 -15.77 -2.87
CA LEU A 110 4.06 -16.44 -2.58
C LEU A 110 4.17 -17.36 -1.37
N GLU A 111 5.30 -18.05 -1.22
CA GLU A 111 5.60 -18.85 -0.03
C GLU A 111 5.73 -17.98 1.22
N ASP A 112 6.35 -16.80 1.13
CA ASP A 112 6.44 -15.87 2.26
C ASP A 112 5.05 -15.38 2.70
N VAL A 113 4.16 -15.09 1.74
CA VAL A 113 2.76 -14.74 2.04
C VAL A 113 2.01 -15.93 2.63
N ALA A 114 2.26 -17.15 2.14
CA ALA A 114 1.67 -18.37 2.67
C ALA A 114 2.06 -18.59 4.14
N VAL A 115 3.36 -18.47 4.46
CA VAL A 115 3.87 -18.57 5.83
C VAL A 115 3.25 -17.51 6.74
N LEU A 116 3.17 -16.26 6.30
CA LEU A 116 2.56 -15.17 7.08
C LEU A 116 1.08 -15.41 7.39
N THR A 117 0.35 -15.98 6.44
CA THR A 117 -1.11 -16.11 6.52
C THR A 117 -1.58 -17.48 6.99
N GLY A 118 -0.66 -18.45 7.11
CA GLY A 118 -0.97 -19.85 7.37
C GLY A 118 -1.58 -20.59 6.18
N ALA A 119 -1.49 -20.03 4.97
CA ALA A 119 -1.99 -20.66 3.76
C ALA A 119 -1.04 -21.77 3.27
N GLN A 120 -1.55 -22.58 2.35
CA GLN A 120 -0.73 -23.44 1.50
C GLN A 120 -0.82 -22.95 0.05
N VAL A 121 0.34 -22.82 -0.62
CA VAL A 121 0.37 -22.41 -2.03
C VAL A 121 -0.19 -23.53 -2.91
N VAL A 122 -1.25 -23.23 -3.66
CA VAL A 122 -1.83 -24.15 -4.65
C VAL A 122 -0.96 -24.14 -5.90
N ALA A 123 -0.14 -25.17 -6.05
CA ALA A 123 0.82 -25.31 -7.13
C ALA A 123 0.59 -26.62 -7.91
N PRO A 124 0.15 -26.56 -9.19
CA PRO A 124 -0.08 -27.75 -10.01
C PRO A 124 1.16 -28.64 -10.18
N GLU A 125 2.36 -28.04 -10.13
CA GLU A 125 3.64 -28.75 -10.27
C GLU A 125 3.94 -29.73 -9.12
N VAL A 126 3.37 -29.50 -7.94
CA VAL A 126 3.44 -30.41 -6.77
C VAL A 126 2.16 -31.25 -6.60
N GLY A 127 1.29 -31.26 -7.62
CA GLY A 127 0.09 -32.09 -7.67
C GLY A 127 -1.13 -31.52 -6.94
N LEU A 128 -1.03 -30.31 -6.37
CA LEU A 128 -2.14 -29.65 -5.68
C LEU A 128 -2.98 -28.85 -6.70
N LYS A 129 -4.15 -29.38 -7.07
CA LYS A 129 -5.04 -28.75 -8.05
C LYS A 129 -6.11 -27.90 -7.39
N LEU A 130 -6.42 -26.76 -7.98
CA LEU A 130 -7.35 -25.78 -7.45
C LEU A 130 -8.78 -26.31 -7.28
N ASP A 131 -9.20 -27.23 -8.16
CA ASP A 131 -10.52 -27.88 -8.15
C ASP A 131 -10.65 -28.98 -7.08
N GLN A 132 -9.57 -29.36 -6.42
CA GLN A 132 -9.53 -30.48 -5.45
C GLN A 132 -9.26 -30.04 -4.01
N VAL A 133 -8.94 -28.78 -3.78
CA VAL A 133 -8.60 -28.25 -2.45
C VAL A 133 -9.82 -27.73 -1.69
N GLY A 134 -9.72 -27.65 -0.38
CA GLY A 134 -10.74 -27.12 0.52
C GLY A 134 -10.30 -25.90 1.32
N LEU A 135 -10.92 -25.71 2.49
CA LEU A 135 -10.64 -24.57 3.35
C LEU A 135 -9.27 -24.69 4.03
N GLU A 136 -8.73 -25.91 4.13
CA GLU A 136 -7.46 -26.22 4.77
C GLU A 136 -6.23 -25.61 4.10
N VAL A 137 -6.33 -25.24 2.81
CA VAL A 137 -5.23 -24.57 2.09
C VAL A 137 -5.31 -23.05 2.20
N LEU A 138 -6.44 -22.51 2.68
CA LEU A 138 -6.63 -21.07 2.76
C LEU A 138 -5.91 -20.51 3.97
N GLY A 139 -5.19 -19.41 3.75
CA GLY A 139 -4.70 -18.58 4.84
C GLY A 139 -5.82 -17.71 5.39
N SER A 140 -5.52 -16.99 6.45
CA SER A 140 -6.42 -15.99 7.02
C SER A 140 -5.66 -14.71 7.37
N ALA A 141 -6.38 -13.60 7.43
CA ALA A 141 -5.88 -12.35 7.99
C ALA A 141 -7.02 -11.55 8.61
N ARG A 142 -6.70 -10.80 9.67
CA ARG A 142 -7.67 -9.93 10.34
C ARG A 142 -8.22 -8.86 9.39
N ARG A 143 -7.34 -8.23 8.61
CA ARG A 143 -7.72 -7.18 7.67
C ARG A 143 -6.80 -7.14 6.46
N ILE A 144 -7.38 -6.95 5.29
CA ILE A 144 -6.67 -6.79 4.03
C ILE A 144 -7.14 -5.49 3.39
N VAL A 145 -6.20 -4.65 2.96
CA VAL A 145 -6.47 -3.38 2.26
C VAL A 145 -5.76 -3.39 0.92
N ILE A 146 -6.51 -3.19 -0.14
CA ILE A 146 -6.02 -3.23 -1.52
C ILE A 146 -6.34 -1.91 -2.20
N THR A 147 -5.31 -1.23 -2.68
CA THR A 147 -5.43 0.00 -3.47
C THR A 147 -5.29 -0.35 -4.96
N LYS A 148 -5.21 0.67 -5.81
CA LYS A 148 -4.86 0.51 -7.22
C LYS A 148 -3.49 -0.15 -7.42
N ASP A 149 -2.54 0.11 -6.54
CA ASP A 149 -1.13 -0.22 -6.76
C ASP A 149 -0.54 -1.11 -5.67
N THR A 150 -1.18 -1.24 -4.49
CA THR A 150 -0.64 -1.96 -3.33
C THR A 150 -1.65 -2.88 -2.68
N THR A 151 -1.17 -3.95 -2.06
CA THR A 151 -1.94 -4.83 -1.17
C THR A 151 -1.24 -4.91 0.17
N THR A 152 -1.99 -4.71 1.25
CA THR A 152 -1.53 -4.74 2.63
C THR A 152 -2.31 -5.80 3.39
N ILE A 153 -1.61 -6.79 3.95
CA ILE A 153 -2.15 -7.84 4.80
C ILE A 153 -1.79 -7.50 6.24
N VAL A 154 -2.79 -7.37 7.10
CA VAL A 154 -2.65 -7.01 8.51
C VAL A 154 -3.07 -8.17 9.37
N ASP A 155 -2.18 -8.60 10.26
CA ASP A 155 -2.39 -9.64 11.26
C ASP A 155 -2.79 -10.97 10.59
N GLY A 156 -1.80 -11.59 9.93
CA GLY A 156 -1.95 -12.87 9.24
C GLY A 156 -2.08 -14.04 10.22
N GLY A 157 -2.88 -15.04 9.88
CA GLY A 157 -3.16 -16.20 10.72
C GLY A 157 -2.05 -17.25 10.79
N GLY A 158 -0.85 -16.95 10.28
CA GLY A 158 0.31 -17.81 10.36
C GLY A 158 0.77 -18.00 11.81
N ALA A 159 1.33 -19.18 12.12
CA ALA A 159 1.91 -19.40 13.44
C ALA A 159 3.22 -18.60 13.58
N HIS A 160 3.32 -17.75 14.61
CA HIS A 160 4.49 -16.89 14.87
C HIS A 160 5.82 -17.64 14.82
N GLY A 161 5.87 -18.90 15.29
CA GLY A 161 7.07 -19.73 15.22
C GLY A 161 7.53 -19.98 13.77
N VAL A 162 6.59 -20.31 12.88
CA VAL A 162 6.87 -20.58 11.46
C VAL A 162 7.33 -19.30 10.74
N VAL A 163 6.73 -18.15 11.05
CA VAL A 163 7.16 -16.85 10.53
C VAL A 163 8.59 -16.52 10.99
N THR A 164 8.89 -16.78 12.27
CA THR A 164 10.23 -16.57 12.84
C THR A 164 11.28 -17.46 12.18
N ASP A 165 10.94 -18.74 11.97
CA ASP A 165 11.81 -19.69 11.28
C ASP A 165 12.09 -19.25 9.84
N ARG A 166 11.06 -18.74 9.14
CA ARG A 166 11.21 -18.20 7.79
C ARG A 166 12.10 -16.96 7.75
N VAL A 167 11.95 -16.06 8.72
CA VAL A 167 12.83 -14.89 8.90
C VAL A 167 14.28 -15.33 9.15
N ALA A 168 14.50 -16.35 10.00
CA ALA A 168 15.82 -16.89 10.26
C ALA A 168 16.45 -17.56 9.03
N GLN A 169 15.64 -18.25 8.23
CA GLN A 169 16.07 -18.82 6.95
C GLN A 169 16.56 -17.72 5.99
N LEU A 170 15.77 -16.66 5.79
CA LEU A 170 16.15 -15.56 4.91
C LEU A 170 17.43 -14.86 5.35
N ARG A 171 17.63 -14.67 6.67
CA ARG A 171 18.88 -14.11 7.20
C ARG A 171 20.09 -14.96 6.84
N LYS A 172 19.99 -16.29 6.99
CA LYS A 172 21.08 -17.21 6.60
C LYS A 172 21.34 -17.19 5.10
N GLU A 173 20.28 -17.15 4.29
CA GLU A 173 20.41 -17.06 2.82
C GLU A 173 21.15 -15.77 2.42
N ILE A 174 20.84 -14.63 3.05
CA ILE A 174 21.55 -13.35 2.83
C ILE A 174 23.04 -13.45 3.16
N GLU A 175 23.37 -14.03 4.32
CA GLU A 175 24.77 -14.19 4.77
C GLU A 175 25.57 -15.13 3.86
N SER A 176 24.92 -16.17 3.32
CA SER A 176 25.55 -17.15 2.44
C SER A 176 25.66 -16.71 0.97
N SER A 177 25.01 -15.60 0.59
CA SER A 177 25.03 -15.11 -0.78
C SER A 177 26.29 -14.30 -1.06
N ASP A 178 26.90 -14.49 -2.22
CA ASP A 178 28.03 -13.69 -2.71
C ASP A 178 27.60 -12.56 -3.65
N SER A 179 26.32 -12.52 -4.02
CA SER A 179 25.76 -11.58 -4.99
C SER A 179 25.07 -10.43 -4.27
N ASP A 180 25.55 -9.21 -4.50
CA ASP A 180 24.96 -7.99 -3.91
C ASP A 180 23.50 -7.81 -4.35
N TRP A 181 23.20 -8.18 -5.60
CA TRP A 181 21.83 -8.15 -6.13
C TRP A 181 20.91 -9.12 -5.37
N ASP A 182 21.36 -10.36 -5.11
CA ASP A 182 20.57 -11.33 -4.36
C ASP A 182 20.38 -10.90 -2.90
N LYS A 183 21.41 -10.33 -2.28
CA LYS A 183 21.34 -9.77 -0.93
C LYS A 183 20.28 -8.68 -0.84
N GLU A 184 20.29 -7.72 -1.75
CA GLU A 184 19.30 -6.65 -1.81
C GLU A 184 17.88 -7.24 -1.93
N LYS A 185 17.68 -8.22 -2.82
CA LYS A 185 16.35 -8.82 -3.06
C LYS A 185 15.87 -9.72 -1.93
N LEU A 186 16.78 -10.38 -1.20
CA LEU A 186 16.44 -11.11 0.02
C LEU A 186 16.18 -10.16 1.18
N GLN A 187 16.89 -9.04 1.28
CA GLN A 187 16.64 -7.99 2.28
C GLN A 187 15.25 -7.37 2.09
N GLU A 188 14.81 -7.10 0.86
CA GLU A 188 13.44 -6.66 0.58
C GLU A 188 12.39 -7.63 1.14
N ARG A 189 12.58 -8.93 0.93
CA ARG A 189 11.67 -9.98 1.43
C ARG A 189 11.71 -10.08 2.95
N LEU A 190 12.91 -10.06 3.52
CA LEU A 190 13.12 -10.08 4.97
C LEU A 190 12.45 -8.87 5.63
N ALA A 191 12.61 -7.67 5.06
CA ALA A 191 11.97 -6.46 5.57
C ALA A 191 10.44 -6.56 5.54
N LYS A 192 9.88 -7.14 4.48
CA LYS A 192 8.44 -7.37 4.34
C LYS A 192 7.86 -8.38 5.33
N LEU A 193 8.64 -9.38 5.75
CA LEU A 193 8.24 -10.38 6.76
C LEU A 193 8.51 -9.94 8.20
N SER A 194 9.65 -9.28 8.44
CA SER A 194 10.10 -8.93 9.80
C SER A 194 9.71 -7.52 10.25
N GLY A 195 9.43 -6.61 9.31
CA GLY A 195 9.06 -5.23 9.60
C GLY A 195 7.67 -5.08 10.20
N GLY A 196 6.82 -6.10 10.04
CA GLY A 196 5.44 -6.07 10.50
C GLY A 196 4.63 -4.94 9.86
N VAL A 197 3.46 -4.68 10.44
CA VAL A 197 2.60 -3.56 10.08
C VAL A 197 2.21 -2.81 11.35
N VAL A 198 2.32 -1.49 11.30
CA VAL A 198 1.83 -0.61 12.36
C VAL A 198 0.42 -0.17 12.01
N VAL A 199 -0.53 -0.46 12.90
CA VAL A 199 -1.91 -0.01 12.79
C VAL A 199 -2.14 1.14 13.76
N ILE A 200 -2.42 2.32 13.22
CA ILE A 200 -2.82 3.49 14.00
C ILE A 200 -4.35 3.50 14.05
N LYS A 201 -4.92 3.16 15.22
CA LYS A 201 -6.35 3.23 15.46
C LYS A 201 -6.71 4.66 15.85
N VAL A 202 -7.49 5.32 15.01
CA VAL A 202 -7.93 6.70 15.23
C VAL A 202 -9.29 6.68 15.91
N GLY A 203 -9.38 7.29 17.09
CA GLY A 203 -10.62 7.47 17.84
C GLY A 203 -11.14 8.91 17.79
N ALA A 204 -12.46 9.08 17.77
CA ALA A 204 -13.11 10.39 17.78
C ALA A 204 -14.54 10.31 18.35
N HIS A 205 -15.12 11.47 18.69
CA HIS A 205 -16.48 11.56 19.25
C HIS A 205 -17.56 11.68 18.18
N THR A 206 -17.20 12.15 16.98
CA THR A 206 -18.11 12.26 15.83
C THR A 206 -17.48 11.70 14.57
N GLU A 207 -18.29 11.30 13.59
CA GLU A 207 -17.79 10.80 12.30
C GLU A 207 -16.96 11.85 11.54
N VAL A 208 -17.40 13.11 11.59
CA VAL A 208 -16.69 14.23 10.94
C VAL A 208 -15.29 14.41 11.54
N GLU A 209 -15.20 14.39 12.87
CA GLU A 209 -13.91 14.45 13.57
C GLU A 209 -13.04 13.23 13.28
N LEU A 210 -13.63 12.03 13.21
CA LEU A 210 -12.92 10.80 12.89
C LEU A 210 -12.26 10.88 11.52
N LYS A 211 -13.01 11.30 10.49
CA LYS A 211 -12.50 11.43 9.11
C LYS A 211 -11.37 12.46 9.06
N GLU A 212 -11.53 13.62 9.70
CA GLU A 212 -10.51 14.67 9.71
C GLU A 212 -9.22 14.23 10.43
N LYS A 213 -9.34 13.66 11.64
CA LYS A 213 -8.19 13.16 12.40
C LYS A 213 -7.45 12.06 11.63
N LYS A 214 -8.20 11.16 10.98
CA LYS A 214 -7.62 10.09 10.18
C LYS A 214 -6.83 10.66 9.00
N HIS A 215 -7.41 11.57 8.22
CA HIS A 215 -6.71 12.19 7.09
C HIS A 215 -5.46 12.93 7.54
N ARG A 216 -5.52 13.67 8.65
CA ARG A 216 -4.35 14.38 9.19
C ARG A 216 -3.19 13.45 9.56
N ILE A 217 -3.50 12.26 10.09
CA ILE A 217 -2.49 11.24 10.40
C ILE A 217 -1.93 10.62 9.12
N GLU A 218 -2.78 10.33 8.13
CA GLU A 218 -2.35 9.81 6.81
C GLU A 218 -1.41 10.80 6.10
N ASP A 219 -1.73 12.09 6.15
CA ASP A 219 -0.89 13.17 5.62
C ASP A 219 0.45 13.25 6.35
N ALA A 220 0.45 13.16 7.68
CA ALA A 220 1.67 13.17 8.48
C ALA A 220 2.60 11.98 8.18
N VAL A 221 2.03 10.78 7.99
CA VAL A 221 2.79 9.59 7.59
C VAL A 221 3.39 9.78 6.19
N SER A 222 2.61 10.32 5.25
CA SER A 222 3.06 10.58 3.88
C SER A 222 4.17 11.63 3.83
N ALA A 223 4.03 12.72 4.59
CA ALA A 223 5.05 13.75 4.72
C ALA A 223 6.34 13.22 5.35
N THR A 224 6.23 12.34 6.34
CA THR A 224 7.41 11.71 6.97
C THR A 224 8.14 10.79 5.99
N ARG A 225 7.42 10.04 5.15
CA ARG A 225 8.03 9.21 4.09
C ARG A 225 8.78 10.08 3.08
N ALA A 226 8.14 11.12 2.55
CA ALA A 226 8.78 12.06 1.63
C ALA A 226 10.03 12.72 2.24
N ALA A 227 9.99 13.05 3.53
CA ALA A 227 11.13 13.62 4.25
C ALA A 227 12.31 12.64 4.40
N ILE A 228 12.05 11.33 4.47
CA ILE A 228 13.10 10.31 4.49
C ILE A 228 13.73 10.16 3.10
N ASP A 229 12.92 10.21 2.05
CA ASP A 229 13.35 9.96 0.66
C ASP A 229 14.12 11.15 0.06
N GLU A 230 13.59 12.37 0.21
CA GLU A 230 14.12 13.59 -0.45
C GLU A 230 14.75 14.59 0.53
N GLY A 231 14.69 14.32 1.83
CA GLY A 231 15.16 15.21 2.88
C GLY A 231 14.14 16.30 3.24
N ILE A 232 14.59 17.31 3.97
CA ILE A 232 13.74 18.40 4.49
C ILE A 232 14.32 19.77 4.13
N VAL A 233 13.43 20.75 3.99
CA VAL A 233 13.78 22.16 3.74
C VAL A 233 13.00 23.08 4.69
N SER A 234 13.40 24.35 4.74
CA SER A 234 12.69 25.38 5.51
C SER A 234 11.24 25.53 5.04
N GLY A 235 10.29 25.28 5.95
CA GLY A 235 8.85 25.35 5.70
C GLY A 235 8.30 26.77 5.52
N GLY A 236 6.97 26.92 5.60
CA GLY A 236 6.30 28.22 5.52
C GLY A 236 6.44 28.93 4.15
N GLY A 237 6.83 28.20 3.11
CA GLY A 237 7.17 28.77 1.80
C GLY A 237 8.52 29.49 1.75
N ALA A 238 9.30 29.49 2.84
CA ALA A 238 10.59 30.18 2.90
C ALA A 238 11.61 29.62 1.90
N ALA A 239 11.70 28.28 1.78
CA ALA A 239 12.61 27.64 0.82
C ALA A 239 12.33 28.07 -0.63
N LEU A 240 11.06 28.22 -1.02
CA LEU A 240 10.68 28.69 -2.35
C LEU A 240 11.07 30.15 -2.57
N VAL A 241 10.85 31.01 -1.58
CA VAL A 241 11.22 32.43 -1.63
C VAL A 241 12.75 32.59 -1.72
N GLN A 242 13.52 31.80 -0.97
CA GLN A 242 14.99 31.84 -1.03
C GLN A 242 15.52 31.31 -2.37
N ALA A 243 14.89 30.28 -2.93
CA ALA A 243 15.26 29.70 -4.22
C ALA A 243 15.07 30.67 -5.41
N ILE A 244 14.20 31.69 -5.28
CA ILE A 244 14.04 32.75 -6.30
C ILE A 244 15.37 33.45 -6.63
N SER A 245 16.30 33.51 -5.67
CA SER A 245 17.61 34.12 -5.89
C SER A 245 18.40 33.48 -7.06
N VAL A 246 18.13 32.21 -7.38
CA VAL A 246 18.71 31.51 -8.53
C VAL A 246 18.16 32.03 -9.86
N LEU A 247 16.92 32.52 -9.87
CA LEU A 247 16.25 33.03 -11.07
C LEU A 247 16.65 34.47 -11.42
N LYS A 248 17.66 35.07 -10.76
CA LYS A 248 18.11 36.44 -11.05
C LYS A 248 18.46 36.62 -12.53
N ASP A 249 18.31 37.86 -13.00
CA ASP A 249 18.61 38.27 -14.38
C ASP A 249 17.94 37.40 -15.46
N ASP A 250 16.75 36.88 -15.14
CA ASP A 250 15.94 35.99 -15.99
C ASP A 250 16.75 34.78 -16.55
N LEU A 251 17.75 34.32 -15.78
CA LEU A 251 18.69 33.26 -16.17
C LEU A 251 19.50 33.56 -17.46
N GLY A 252 19.58 34.84 -17.87
CA GLY A 252 20.17 35.24 -19.15
C GLY A 252 19.33 34.86 -20.38
N LEU A 253 18.10 34.39 -20.18
CA LEU A 253 17.15 34.10 -21.26
C LEU A 253 16.54 35.40 -21.79
N THR A 254 15.98 35.35 -23.00
CA THR A 254 15.39 36.53 -23.66
C THR A 254 14.02 36.22 -24.25
N GLY A 255 13.28 37.27 -24.65
CA GLY A 255 11.96 37.14 -25.24
C GLY A 255 10.96 36.41 -24.33
N ASP A 256 10.20 35.48 -24.91
CA ASP A 256 9.15 34.75 -24.20
C ASP A 256 9.69 33.84 -23.10
N GLN A 257 10.92 33.32 -23.25
CA GLN A 257 11.55 32.50 -22.22
C GLN A 257 11.84 33.29 -20.95
N ALA A 258 12.34 34.53 -21.08
CA ALA A 258 12.53 35.44 -19.94
C ALA A 258 11.20 35.78 -19.25
N THR A 259 10.13 35.95 -20.03
CA THR A 259 8.78 36.13 -19.49
C THR A 259 8.34 34.90 -18.67
N GLY A 260 8.63 33.68 -19.14
CA GLY A 260 8.40 32.45 -18.41
C GLY A 260 9.11 32.40 -17.06
N VAL A 261 10.39 32.80 -17.02
CA VAL A 261 11.16 32.90 -15.76
C VAL A 261 10.51 33.87 -14.78
N ARG A 262 10.06 35.04 -15.27
CA ARG A 262 9.36 36.04 -14.44
C ARG A 262 8.03 35.53 -13.90
N ILE A 263 7.29 34.73 -14.67
CA ILE A 263 6.04 34.11 -14.19
C ILE A 263 6.32 33.16 -13.02
N VAL A 264 7.32 32.28 -13.16
CA VAL A 264 7.70 31.35 -12.08
C VAL A 264 8.18 32.12 -10.86
N ARG A 265 9.00 33.17 -11.05
CA ARG A 265 9.47 34.04 -9.97
C ARG A 265 8.30 34.64 -9.18
N SER A 266 7.29 35.16 -9.87
CA SER A 266 6.11 35.74 -9.24
C SER A 266 5.22 34.69 -8.56
N ALA A 267 5.13 33.47 -9.10
CA ALA A 267 4.33 32.41 -8.50
C ALA A 267 4.99 31.82 -7.24
N ALA A 268 6.33 31.76 -7.19
CA ALA A 268 7.08 31.12 -6.10
C ALA A 268 6.92 31.81 -4.74
N VAL A 269 6.53 33.09 -4.69
CA VAL A 269 6.27 33.81 -3.43
C VAL A 269 4.87 33.57 -2.85
N GLU A 270 3.93 33.10 -3.67
CA GLU A 270 2.51 32.99 -3.31
C GLU A 270 2.24 32.06 -2.12
N PRO A 271 2.92 30.90 -1.95
CA PRO A 271 2.70 30.04 -0.78
C PRO A 271 2.96 30.77 0.54
N LEU A 272 4.06 31.51 0.66
CA LEU A 272 4.38 32.27 1.86
C LEU A 272 3.42 33.44 2.04
N ARG A 273 3.07 34.14 0.95
CA ARG A 273 2.09 35.24 0.97
C ARG A 273 0.75 34.77 1.54
N TRP A 274 0.21 33.66 1.05
CA TRP A 274 -1.07 33.13 1.51
C TRP A 274 -1.03 32.63 2.95
N ILE A 275 0.08 32.02 3.39
CA ILE A 275 0.24 31.63 4.80
C ILE A 275 0.18 32.86 5.70
N ALA A 276 0.86 33.95 5.33
CA ALA A 276 0.85 35.19 6.08
C ALA A 276 -0.52 35.90 6.04
N GLU A 277 -1.19 35.95 4.89
CA GLU A 277 -2.53 36.55 4.78
C GLU A 277 -3.59 35.78 5.57
N ASN A 278 -3.55 34.44 5.54
CA ASN A 278 -4.43 33.61 6.37
C ASN A 278 -4.18 33.78 7.87
N ALA A 279 -2.97 34.23 8.25
CA ALA A 279 -2.62 34.60 9.62
C ALA A 279 -3.01 36.05 9.99
N GLY A 280 -3.54 36.84 9.06
CA GLY A 280 -3.94 38.24 9.29
C GLY A 280 -2.83 39.27 9.08
N GLU A 281 -1.68 38.87 8.53
CA GLU A 281 -0.54 39.74 8.26
C GLU A 281 -0.50 40.21 6.79
N GLN A 282 0.26 41.27 6.51
CA GLN A 282 0.46 41.74 5.13
C GLN A 282 1.43 40.82 4.37
N GLY A 283 0.89 39.90 3.57
CA GLY A 283 1.67 38.80 2.96
C GLY A 283 2.92 39.24 2.22
N TYR A 284 2.85 40.25 1.35
CA TYR A 284 4.03 40.74 0.60
C TYR A 284 5.10 41.38 1.49
N VAL A 285 4.72 41.99 2.60
CA VAL A 285 5.68 42.55 3.57
C VAL A 285 6.46 41.42 4.24
N VAL A 286 5.76 40.33 4.60
CA VAL A 286 6.38 39.13 5.17
C VAL A 286 7.30 38.45 4.15
N VAL A 287 6.86 38.31 2.89
CA VAL A 287 7.70 37.78 1.79
C VAL A 287 8.99 38.59 1.66
N SER A 288 8.90 39.91 1.58
CA SER A 288 10.06 40.79 1.43
C SER A 288 11.05 40.60 2.59
N LYS A 289 10.55 40.53 3.82
CA LYS A 289 11.39 40.32 5.00
C LYS A 289 12.08 38.96 4.97
N VAL A 290 11.38 37.89 4.59
CA VAL A 290 11.97 36.54 4.50
C VAL A 290 12.99 36.45 3.38
N GLN A 291 12.81 37.17 2.27
CA GLN A 291 13.77 37.23 1.18
C GLN A 291 15.12 37.86 1.59
N GLU A 292 15.11 38.73 2.61
CA GLU A 292 16.31 39.35 3.17
C GLU A 292 17.02 38.48 4.23
N LEU A 293 16.37 37.42 4.72
CA LEU A 293 16.95 36.51 5.69
C LEU A 293 17.95 35.55 5.02
N PRO A 294 19.03 35.19 5.73
CA PRO A 294 20.06 34.27 5.23
C PRO A 294 19.54 32.86 4.95
#